data_AF-A0A961MN57-F1
#
_entry.id   AF-A0A961MN57-F1
#
_cell.length_a   1.000
_cell.length_b   1.000
_cell.length_c   1.000
_cell.angle_alpha   90.00
_cell.angle_beta   90.00
_cell.angle_gamma   90.00
#
_symmetry.space_group_name_H-M   'P 1'
#
loop_
_entity.id
_entity.type
_entity.pdbx_description
1 polymer ?
#
loop_
_entity_poly.entity_id
_entity_poly.type
_entity_poly.pdbx_seq_one_letter_code
_entity_poly.pdbx_strand_id
1 'polypeptide(L)'
;MENRAIDTQRGPVRGRPGKGVKRFGRVNWLGLATLTGREIRRFTNVWTQTLAAPVATALLFMAVFTLALGGQRPDVMGLPFAHFLAPGILMMTVIQNAFANTSSSILVSKVQGSIVDTLMPPLSPSELLTGFVLGGVFRGLFVAAGVAAVLFPLFGIL
;
A
#
# COMPACT_ATOMS: atom_id res chain seq x y z
N MET A 1 -5.85 -19.14 -69.30
CA MET A 1 -5.81 -17.67 -69.44
C MET A 1 -6.76 -16.96 -68.48
N GLU A 2 -7.58 -17.69 -67.71
CA GLU A 2 -8.55 -17.15 -66.75
C GLU A 2 -8.06 -17.31 -65.31
N ASN A 3 -7.03 -16.57 -64.88
CA ASN A 3 -6.72 -16.45 -63.44
C ASN A 3 -5.88 -15.20 -63.08
N ARG A 4 -6.07 -14.10 -63.82
CA ARG A 4 -5.40 -12.81 -63.56
C ARG A 4 -6.35 -11.69 -63.14
N ALA A 5 -7.61 -12.01 -62.82
CA ALA A 5 -8.64 -11.01 -62.54
C ALA A 5 -9.03 -10.88 -61.05
N ILE A 6 -8.47 -11.69 -60.14
CA ILE A 6 -8.85 -11.68 -58.72
C ILE A 6 -7.89 -10.87 -57.83
N ASP A 7 -6.72 -10.46 -58.32
CA ASP A 7 -5.71 -9.75 -57.50
C ASP A 7 -5.89 -8.22 -57.44
N THR A 8 -6.84 -7.65 -58.18
CA THR A 8 -6.99 -6.18 -58.32
C THR A 8 -7.93 -5.54 -57.27
N GLN A 9 -8.46 -6.31 -56.32
CA GLN A 9 -9.45 -5.84 -55.31
C GLN A 9 -8.91 -5.82 -53.86
N ARG A 10 -7.59 -5.82 -53.66
CA ARG A 10 -7.01 -5.53 -52.33
C ARG A 10 -6.82 -4.01 -52.19
N GLY A 11 -7.89 -3.32 -51.79
CA GLY A 11 -7.76 -1.93 -51.31
C GLY A 11 -6.67 -1.81 -50.23
N PRO A 12 -6.08 -0.63 -50.02
CA PRO A 12 -4.99 -0.47 -49.06
C PRO A 12 -5.45 -0.97 -47.70
N VAL A 13 -4.84 -2.05 -47.22
CA VAL A 13 -5.09 -2.60 -45.89
C VAL A 13 -4.74 -1.48 -44.92
N ARG A 14 -5.75 -0.77 -44.42
CA ARG A 14 -5.60 0.26 -43.38
C ARG A 14 -4.73 -0.38 -42.31
N GLY A 15 -3.50 0.13 -42.16
CA GLY A 15 -2.57 -0.33 -41.16
C GLY A 15 -3.30 -0.31 -39.84
N ARG A 16 -3.63 -1.50 -39.31
CA ARG A 16 -4.17 -1.61 -37.97
C ARG A 16 -3.11 -0.95 -37.09
N PRO A 17 -3.44 0.10 -36.31
CA PRO A 17 -2.47 0.67 -35.40
C PRO A 17 -1.92 -0.49 -34.57
N GLY A 18 -0.59 -0.67 -34.61
CA GLY A 18 0.06 -1.83 -34.01
C GLY A 18 -0.43 -2.00 -32.58
N LYS A 19 -0.88 -3.21 -32.23
CA LYS A 19 -1.08 -3.59 -30.83
C LYS A 19 0.25 -3.37 -30.13
N GLY A 20 0.37 -2.25 -29.39
CA GLY A 20 1.64 -1.82 -28.79
C GLY A 20 1.90 -0.31 -28.85
N VAL A 21 1.11 0.49 -29.58
CA VAL A 21 1.25 1.96 -29.51
C VAL A 21 0.69 2.44 -28.18
N LYS A 22 1.58 2.93 -27.29
CA LYS A 22 1.20 3.59 -26.02
C LYS A 22 0.17 4.68 -26.32
N ARG A 23 -1.10 4.44 -25.97
CA ARG A 23 -2.21 5.38 -26.19
C ARG A 23 -2.31 6.45 -25.09
N PHE A 24 -1.43 6.38 -24.11
CA PHE A 24 -1.25 7.37 -23.04
C PHE A 24 0.10 8.05 -23.24
N GLY A 25 0.20 9.33 -22.88
CA GLY A 25 1.46 10.08 -22.89
C GLY A 25 2.55 9.43 -22.01
N ARG A 26 3.67 10.14 -21.79
CA ARG A 26 4.82 9.62 -21.02
C ARG A 26 4.46 8.98 -19.67
N VAL A 27 3.32 9.37 -19.07
CA VAL A 27 2.74 8.81 -17.84
C VAL A 27 1.21 8.66 -17.97
N ASN A 28 0.67 7.50 -17.63
CA ASN A 28 -0.76 7.21 -17.48
C ASN A 28 -1.21 7.44 -16.02
N TRP A 29 -1.45 8.71 -15.68
CA TRP A 29 -1.91 9.13 -14.36
C TRP A 29 -3.24 8.51 -13.94
N LEU A 30 -4.15 8.28 -14.89
CA LEU A 30 -5.45 7.70 -14.61
C LEU A 30 -5.31 6.23 -14.18
N GLY A 31 -4.46 5.47 -14.88
CA GLY A 31 -4.14 4.08 -14.53
C GLY A 31 -3.46 3.98 -13.16
N LEU A 32 -2.50 4.85 -12.87
CA LEU A 32 -1.84 4.91 -11.56
C LEU A 32 -2.83 5.22 -10.43
N ALA A 33 -3.67 6.24 -10.60
CA ALA A 33 -4.68 6.61 -9.60
C ALA A 33 -5.69 5.47 -9.35
N THR A 34 -6.13 4.77 -10.40
CA THR A 34 -7.04 3.63 -10.25
C THR A 34 -6.39 2.43 -9.54
N LEU A 35 -5.11 2.16 -9.80
CA LEU A 35 -4.36 1.11 -9.12
C LEU A 35 -4.20 1.42 -7.62
N THR A 36 -3.74 2.63 -7.31
CA THR A 36 -3.59 3.10 -5.93
C THR A 36 -4.94 3.11 -5.20
N GLY A 37 -6.00 3.58 -5.84
CA GLY A 37 -7.35 3.58 -5.26
C GLY A 37 -7.90 2.19 -4.99
N ARG A 38 -7.67 1.22 -5.89
CA ARG A 38 -8.03 -0.19 -5.67
C ARG A 38 -7.31 -0.77 -4.46
N GLU A 39 -6.01 -0.52 -4.35
CA GLU A 39 -5.22 -0.99 -3.22
C GLU A 39 -5.73 -0.36 -1.91
N ILE A 40 -5.96 0.96 -1.90
CA ILE A 40 -6.56 1.67 -0.75
C ILE A 40 -7.86 1.04 -0.31
N ARG A 41 -8.79 0.85 -1.24
CA ARG A 41 -10.11 0.31 -0.94
C ARG A 41 -10.04 -1.12 -0.39
N ARG A 42 -9.09 -1.93 -0.87
CA ARG A 42 -8.88 -3.30 -0.40
C ARG A 42 -8.51 -3.34 1.08
N PHE A 43 -7.58 -2.50 1.53
CA PHE A 43 -7.18 -2.50 2.94
C PHE A 43 -8.13 -1.73 3.86
N THR A 44 -8.82 -0.71 3.37
CA THR A 44 -9.89 -0.02 4.11
C THR A 44 -11.06 -0.95 4.39
N ASN A 45 -11.40 -1.85 3.46
CA ASN A 45 -12.47 -2.84 3.69
C ASN A 45 -12.16 -3.83 4.82
N VAL A 46 -10.89 -4.09 5.12
CA VAL A 46 -10.47 -5.02 6.18
C VAL A 46 -9.92 -4.27 7.40
N TRP A 47 -10.50 -3.11 7.71
CA TRP A 47 -10.03 -2.19 8.77
C TRP A 47 -9.81 -2.88 10.13
N THR A 48 -10.60 -3.89 10.47
CA THR A 48 -10.46 -4.60 11.75
C THR A 48 -9.11 -5.33 11.86
N GLN A 49 -8.62 -5.96 10.79
CA GLN A 49 -7.32 -6.63 10.83
C GLN A 49 -6.18 -5.66 10.57
N THR A 50 -6.42 -4.62 9.77
CA THR A 50 -5.38 -3.68 9.36
C THR A 50 -5.10 -2.60 10.40
N LEU A 51 -6.07 -2.26 11.26
CA LEU A 51 -5.94 -1.25 12.30
C LEU A 51 -6.11 -1.83 13.71
N ALA A 52 -7.16 -2.62 13.97
CA ALA A 52 -7.45 -3.05 15.33
C ALA A 52 -6.37 -3.99 15.90
N ALA A 53 -5.82 -4.91 15.09
CA ALA A 53 -4.73 -5.77 15.52
C ALA A 53 -3.44 -4.98 15.87
N PRO A 54 -2.92 -4.09 15.00
CA PRO A 54 -1.78 -3.23 15.35
C PRO A 54 -2.01 -2.35 16.58
N VAL A 55 -3.22 -1.78 16.74
CA VAL A 55 -3.58 -0.94 17.89
C VAL A 55 -3.60 -1.77 19.18
N ALA A 56 -4.21 -2.96 19.16
CA ALA A 56 -4.26 -3.85 20.31
C ALA A 56 -2.84 -4.27 20.75
N THR A 57 -1.96 -4.64 19.81
CA THR A 57 -0.57 -4.97 20.14
C THR A 57 0.18 -3.79 20.73
N ALA A 58 0.03 -2.59 20.15
CA ALA A 58 0.67 -1.39 20.66
C ALA A 58 0.18 -1.02 22.08
N LEU A 59 -1.12 -1.16 22.33
CA LEU A 59 -1.72 -0.95 23.66
C LEU A 59 -1.22 -1.97 24.68
N LEU A 60 -1.17 -3.25 24.31
CA LEU A 60 -0.67 -4.31 25.19
C LEU A 60 0.81 -4.07 25.52
N PHE A 61 1.64 -3.72 24.54
CA PHE A 61 3.03 -3.40 24.81
C PHE A 61 3.17 -2.18 25.72
N MET A 62 2.47 -1.09 25.43
CA MET A 62 2.48 0.07 26.32
C MET A 62 2.05 -0.32 27.73
N ALA A 63 0.89 -0.99 27.90
CA ALA A 63 0.37 -1.39 29.21
C ALA A 63 1.35 -2.30 29.98
N VAL A 64 1.92 -3.31 29.33
CA VAL A 64 2.90 -4.22 29.95
C VAL A 64 4.14 -3.46 30.37
N PHE A 65 4.72 -2.63 29.49
CA PHE A 65 5.93 -1.90 29.83
C PHE A 65 5.68 -0.80 30.87
N THR A 66 4.55 -0.09 30.82
CA THR A 66 4.23 0.93 31.83
C THR A 66 3.90 0.30 33.18
N LEU A 67 3.17 -0.82 33.23
CA LEU A 67 2.83 -1.47 34.49
C LEU A 67 4.02 -2.24 35.09
N ALA A 68 4.84 -2.89 34.25
CA ALA A 68 5.98 -3.66 34.70
C ALA A 68 7.20 -2.79 35.08
N LEU A 69 7.45 -1.69 34.36
CA LEU A 69 8.65 -0.86 34.54
C LEU A 69 8.35 0.57 35.05
N GLY A 70 7.12 1.06 34.92
CA GLY A 70 6.79 2.46 35.21
C GLY A 70 6.93 2.86 36.68
N GLY A 71 6.71 1.95 37.62
CA GLY A 71 6.92 2.21 39.05
C GLY A 71 8.36 2.08 39.53
N GLN A 72 9.25 1.45 38.74
CA GLN A 72 10.62 1.11 39.14
C GLN A 72 11.69 1.92 38.39
N ARG A 73 11.31 2.69 37.36
CA ARG A 73 12.24 3.47 36.54
C ARG A 73 12.18 4.96 36.90
N PRO A 74 13.31 5.59 37.23
CA PRO A 74 13.40 7.04 37.32
C PRO A 74 13.01 7.70 35.99
N ASP A 75 12.51 8.93 36.06
CA ASP A 75 12.18 9.72 34.87
C ASP A 75 13.36 9.77 33.90
N VAL A 76 13.07 9.51 32.63
CA VAL A 76 14.09 9.53 31.58
C VAL A 76 14.12 10.96 31.05
N MET A 77 15.22 11.68 31.31
CA MET A 77 15.37 13.10 30.92
C MET A 77 14.28 14.02 31.51
N GLY A 78 13.72 13.69 32.69
CA GLY A 78 12.63 14.45 33.32
C GLY A 78 11.24 14.21 32.70
N LEU A 79 11.12 13.23 31.78
CA LEU A 79 9.86 12.80 31.20
C LEU A 79 9.45 11.42 31.74
N PRO A 80 8.14 11.18 31.97
CA PRO A 80 7.65 9.86 32.32
C PRO A 80 8.05 8.83 31.26
N PHE A 81 8.48 7.63 31.69
CA PHE A 81 8.94 6.55 30.81
C PHE A 81 7.98 6.24 29.64
N ALA A 82 6.67 6.37 29.85
CA ALA A 82 5.64 6.20 28.81
C ALA A 82 5.83 7.13 27.60
N HIS A 83 6.29 8.36 27.80
CA HIS A 83 6.52 9.35 26.74
C HIS A 83 7.69 8.96 25.82
N PHE A 84 8.69 8.26 26.36
CA PHE A 84 9.81 7.75 25.58
C PHE A 84 9.43 6.51 24.76
N LEU A 85 8.54 5.68 25.31
CA LEU A 85 8.16 4.40 24.71
C LEU A 85 7.14 4.57 23.57
N ALA A 86 6.17 5.47 23.73
CA ALA A 86 5.09 5.71 22.78
C ALA A 86 5.57 5.94 21.33
N PRO A 87 6.53 6.85 21.03
CA PRO A 87 7.02 7.05 19.66
C PRO A 87 7.77 5.83 19.13
N GLY A 88 8.51 5.11 19.98
CA GLY A 88 9.24 3.90 19.58
C GLY A 88 8.30 2.78 19.12
N ILE A 89 7.26 2.51 19.91
CA ILE A 89 6.23 1.53 19.57
C ILE A 89 5.46 1.97 18.32
N LEU A 90 5.11 3.26 18.21
CA LEU A 90 4.44 3.80 17.05
C LEU A 90 5.25 3.57 15.77
N MET A 91 6.55 3.91 15.78
CA MET A 91 7.42 3.72 14.62
C MET A 91 7.56 2.25 14.23
N MET A 92 7.74 1.37 15.21
CA MET A 92 7.78 -0.07 14.98
C MET A 92 6.51 -0.58 14.29
N THR A 93 5.34 -0.15 14.77
CA THR A 93 4.05 -0.56 14.21
C THR A 93 3.85 -0.01 12.79
N VAL A 94 4.24 1.23 12.53
CA VAL A 94 4.11 1.87 11.20
C VAL A 94 5.01 1.19 10.17
N ILE A 95 6.28 0.95 10.50
CA ILE A 95 7.25 0.31 9.60
C ILE A 95 6.76 -1.10 9.21
N GLN A 96 6.34 -1.90 10.19
CA GLN A 96 5.82 -3.23 9.93
C GLN A 96 4.56 -3.20 9.07
N ASN A 97 3.62 -2.29 9.35
CA ASN A 97 2.39 -2.20 8.57
C ASN A 97 2.61 -1.69 7.14
N ALA A 98 3.53 -0.75 6.91
CA ALA A 98 3.84 -0.27 5.57
C ALA A 98 4.56 -1.35 4.73
N PHE A 99 5.54 -2.04 5.33
CA PHE A 99 6.36 -3.01 4.61
C PHE A 99 5.68 -4.37 4.43
N ALA A 100 5.21 -5.00 5.52
CA ALA A 100 4.69 -6.36 5.48
C ALA A 100 3.48 -6.48 4.55
N ASN A 101 2.63 -5.46 4.51
CA ASN A 101 1.41 -5.47 3.69
C ASN A 101 1.67 -5.22 2.20
N THR A 102 2.62 -4.34 1.85
CA THR A 102 2.98 -4.09 0.45
C THR A 102 3.67 -5.32 -0.14
N SER A 103 4.64 -5.89 0.59
CA SER A 103 5.34 -7.11 0.19
C SER A 103 4.41 -8.32 0.09
N SER A 104 3.52 -8.50 1.06
CA SER A 104 2.51 -9.56 1.04
C SER A 104 1.55 -9.41 -0.13
N SER A 105 1.10 -8.19 -0.46
CA SER A 105 0.18 -7.96 -1.58
C SER A 105 0.78 -8.34 -2.93
N ILE A 106 2.05 -8.03 -3.16
CA ILE A 106 2.76 -8.45 -4.37
C ILE A 106 2.91 -9.98 -4.40
N LEU A 107 3.34 -10.57 -3.27
CA LEU A 107 3.58 -12.01 -3.18
C LEU A 107 2.29 -12.83 -3.37
N VAL A 108 1.21 -12.42 -2.71
CA VAL A 108 -0.11 -13.07 -2.83
C VAL A 108 -0.64 -12.95 -4.25
N SER A 109 -0.54 -11.77 -4.88
CA SER A 109 -0.97 -11.58 -6.28
C SER A 109 -0.17 -12.46 -7.24
N LYS A 110 1.13 -12.66 -6.97
CA LYS A 110 1.99 -13.57 -7.73
C LYS A 110 1.60 -15.04 -7.53
N VAL A 111 1.39 -15.47 -6.28
CA VAL A 111 1.06 -16.87 -5.94
C VAL A 111 -0.34 -17.25 -6.46
N GLN A 112 -1.30 -16.33 -6.42
CA GLN A 112 -2.67 -16.56 -6.90
C GLN A 112 -2.83 -16.41 -8.42
N GLY A 113 -1.79 -15.98 -9.14
CA GLY A 113 -1.84 -15.75 -10.59
C GLY A 113 -2.61 -14.50 -11.04
N SER A 114 -3.28 -13.77 -10.14
CA SER A 114 -4.00 -12.52 -10.47
C SER A 114 -3.07 -11.35 -10.82
N ILE A 115 -1.75 -11.53 -10.67
CA ILE A 115 -0.77 -10.55 -11.13
C ILE A 115 -0.87 -10.30 -12.64
N VAL A 116 -1.34 -11.28 -13.43
CA VAL A 116 -1.58 -11.11 -14.87
C VAL A 116 -2.66 -10.07 -15.14
N ASP A 117 -3.71 -10.00 -14.32
CA ASP A 117 -4.76 -8.97 -14.43
C ASP A 117 -4.26 -7.57 -14.08
N THR A 118 -3.24 -7.48 -13.22
CA THR A 118 -2.57 -6.23 -12.88
C THR A 118 -1.60 -5.78 -13.97
N LEU A 119 -1.07 -6.73 -14.75
CA LEU A 119 -0.14 -6.51 -15.88
C LEU A 119 -0.84 -6.39 -17.24
N MET A 120 -2.13 -6.73 -17.33
CA MET A 120 -2.94 -6.64 -18.56
C MET A 120 -3.18 -5.19 -19.03
N PRO A 121 -3.39 -4.19 -18.15
CA PRO A 121 -3.41 -2.79 -18.56
C PRO A 121 -2.03 -2.37 -19.09
N PRO A 122 -1.95 -1.54 -20.15
CA PRO A 122 -0.68 -1.02 -20.66
C PRO A 122 -0.10 0.05 -19.72
N LEU A 123 0.32 -0.38 -18.52
CA LEU A 123 1.01 0.40 -17.51
C LEU A 123 2.50 0.12 -17.59
N SER A 124 3.31 1.16 -17.43
CA SER A 124 4.76 0.99 -17.30
C SER A 124 5.12 0.34 -15.97
N PRO A 125 6.23 -0.43 -15.89
CA PRO A 125 6.70 -1.02 -14.63
C PRO A 125 6.92 0.01 -13.51
N SER A 126 7.35 1.22 -13.87
CA SER A 126 7.51 2.33 -12.93
C SER A 126 6.19 2.79 -12.32
N GLU A 127 5.11 2.86 -13.10
CA GLU A 127 3.79 3.29 -12.59
C GLU A 127 3.19 2.25 -11.63
N LEU A 128 3.39 0.97 -11.93
CA LEU A 128 2.98 -0.13 -11.04
C LEU A 128 3.71 -0.04 -9.70
N LEU A 129 5.04 0.15 -9.72
CA LEU A 129 5.84 0.31 -8.51
C LEU A 129 5.37 1.52 -7.69
N THR A 130 5.21 2.69 -8.33
CA THR A 130 4.74 3.89 -7.65
C THR A 130 3.35 3.68 -7.05
N GLY A 131 2.45 2.98 -7.75
CA GLY A 131 1.10 2.71 -7.24
C GLY A 131 1.10 1.82 -5.98
N PHE A 132 1.92 0.77 -5.94
CA PHE A 132 2.09 -0.08 -4.74
C PHE A 132 2.75 0.67 -3.59
N VAL A 133 3.78 1.46 -3.86
CA VAL A 133 4.46 2.28 -2.84
C VAL A 133 3.48 3.28 -2.22
N LEU A 134 2.72 4.01 -3.04
CA LEU A 134 1.71 4.95 -2.55
C LEU A 134 0.63 4.25 -1.71
N GLY A 135 0.18 3.07 -2.14
CA GLY A 135 -0.76 2.25 -1.35
C GLY A 135 -0.20 1.89 0.03
N GLY A 136 1.06 1.45 0.10
CA GLY A 136 1.75 1.15 1.35
C GLY A 136 1.92 2.37 2.26
N VAL A 137 2.27 3.52 1.69
CA VAL A 137 2.40 4.80 2.43
C VAL A 137 1.06 5.23 3.02
N PHE A 138 -0.02 5.24 2.24
CA PHE A 138 -1.35 5.61 2.72
C PHE A 138 -1.81 4.71 3.88
N ARG A 139 -1.57 3.40 3.76
CA ARG A 139 -1.90 2.47 4.84
C ARG A 139 -1.05 2.69 6.08
N GLY A 140 0.26 2.88 5.92
CA GLY A 140 1.16 3.18 7.04
C GLY A 140 0.72 4.44 7.79
N LEU A 141 0.33 5.49 7.06
CA LEU A 141 -0.22 6.72 7.63
C LEU A 141 -1.57 6.49 8.33
N PHE A 142 -2.45 5.69 7.74
CA PHE A 142 -3.73 5.34 8.35
C PHE A 142 -3.55 4.61 9.69
N VAL A 143 -2.63 3.65 9.75
CA VAL A 143 -2.29 2.94 10.99
C VAL A 143 -1.59 3.87 11.98
N ALA A 144 -0.65 4.72 11.53
CA ALA A 144 0.01 5.71 12.37
C ALA A 144 -1.01 6.64 13.05
N ALA A 145 -1.95 7.18 12.26
CA ALA A 145 -2.99 8.07 12.75
C ALA A 145 -3.91 7.36 13.77
N GLY A 146 -4.35 6.14 13.48
CA GLY A 146 -5.22 5.41 14.40
C GLY A 146 -4.52 4.96 15.68
N VAL A 147 -3.25 4.53 15.60
CA VAL A 147 -2.44 4.20 16.79
C VAL A 147 -2.16 5.46 17.62
N ALA A 148 -1.78 6.57 16.98
CA ALA A 148 -1.55 7.84 17.65
C ALA A 148 -2.82 8.36 18.35
N ALA A 149 -3.96 8.33 17.65
CA ALA A 149 -5.24 8.78 18.18
C ALA A 149 -5.71 7.98 19.41
N VAL A 150 -5.24 6.75 19.58
CA VAL A 150 -5.57 5.91 20.74
C VAL A 150 -4.52 6.03 21.84
N LEU A 151 -3.23 5.94 21.50
CA LEU A 151 -2.15 5.92 22.50
C LEU A 151 -1.95 7.29 23.19
N PHE A 152 -1.95 8.38 22.44
CA PHE A 152 -1.64 9.70 22.99
C PHE A 152 -2.63 10.16 24.07
N PRO A 153 -3.97 10.09 23.88
CA PRO A 153 -4.89 10.48 24.94
C PRO A 153 -4.91 9.50 26.12
N LEU A 154 -4.74 8.20 25.87
CA LEU A 154 -4.83 7.17 26.91
C LEU A 154 -3.65 7.21 27.89
N PHE A 155 -2.48 7.66 27.42
CA PHE A 155 -1.28 7.84 28.23
C PHE A 155 -1.00 9.30 28.60
N GLY A 156 -1.91 10.23 28.26
CA GLY A 156 -1.80 11.64 28.63
C GLY A 156 -0.66 12.40 27.95
N ILE A 157 -0.28 12.01 26.72
CA ILE A 157 0.86 12.54 25.96
C ILE A 157 0.45 13.74 25.07
N LEU A 158 -0.58 14.49 25.44
CA LEU A 158 -1.07 15.65 24.68
C LEU A 158 -1.26 16.87 25.59
#